data_AF-A0A1D8A5R3-F1
#
_entry.id   AF-A0A1D8A5R3-F1
#
_cell.length_a   1.000
_cell.length_b   1.000
_cell.length_c   1.000
_cell.angle_alpha   90.00
_cell.angle_beta   90.00
_cell.angle_gamma   90.00
#
_symmetry.space_group_name_H-M   'P 1'
#
loop_
_entity.id
_entity.type
_entity.pdbx_description
1 polymer ?
#
loop_
_entity_poly.entity_id
_entity_poly.type
_entity_poly.pdbx_seq_one_letter_code
_entity_poly.pdbx_strand_id
1 'polypeptide(L)'
;MIDKTASSNLTAANLSASQKARLIYDTARSEMSGRLWRAALGSTEETEGEGKSSITAISQSDPIGLDRLLAILDPDSKAALDTAAVPQAEAPAETSGDAVSAMGGGPNARYAGMLDAAAERTGLPASALAAIVDAEAAKGAGGTWQPYSRNPRSSAAGLGQFLNGTWEGEAERSGTWLNSTAEANGWLDARGQVKAESRGALLALRYDPRASIEAVADYASANVAALRRSGATIGAGTTEVAQAAYLGHHLGVGDAKRFLAGGLSPDRARKLLGAQVGSAAAERRIAQAGSAVAAHRSWLMDYVGKHVRPERFA
;
A
#
# COMPACT_ATOMS: atom_id res chain seq x y z
N MET A 1 15.23 20.11 49.44
CA MET A 1 14.39 18.92 49.66
C MET A 1 13.78 18.54 48.33
N ILE A 2 14.36 17.54 47.68
CA ILE A 2 13.86 16.93 46.45
C ILE A 2 12.91 15.84 46.91
N ASP A 3 11.67 15.86 46.43
CA ASP A 3 10.89 14.63 46.36
C ASP A 3 10.56 14.34 44.90
N LYS A 4 10.73 13.07 44.57
CA LYS A 4 10.94 12.51 43.23
C LYS A 4 9.86 11.44 43.06
N THR A 5 9.58 11.07 41.80
CA THR A 5 8.75 9.94 41.32
C THR A 5 7.27 10.28 41.08
N ALA A 6 6.63 9.91 39.96
CA ALA A 6 6.96 8.90 38.95
C ALA A 6 6.48 9.32 37.54
N SER A 7 7.43 9.46 36.60
CA SER A 7 7.15 9.36 35.16
C SER A 7 7.23 7.89 34.76
N SER A 8 6.12 7.33 34.30
CA SER A 8 6.07 5.98 33.73
C SER A 8 6.71 5.97 32.34
N ASN A 9 7.95 5.47 32.27
CA ASN A 9 8.66 5.16 31.04
C ASN A 9 7.92 4.05 30.26
N LEU A 10 7.35 4.35 29.09
CA LEU A 10 6.86 3.34 28.14
C LEU A 10 7.95 3.03 27.10
N THR A 11 8.87 2.14 27.46
CA THR A 11 9.76 1.41 26.53
C THR A 11 9.02 0.19 25.95
N ALA A 12 9.66 -0.57 25.04
CA ALA A 12 9.17 -1.81 24.40
C ALA A 12 8.58 -2.88 25.35
N ALA A 13 8.59 -2.65 26.66
CA ALA A 13 7.86 -3.40 27.67
C ALA A 13 6.32 -3.39 27.49
N ASN A 14 5.71 -2.35 26.89
CA ASN A 14 4.24 -2.17 26.89
C ASN A 14 3.45 -2.77 25.72
N LEU A 15 4.11 -3.45 24.79
CA LEU A 15 3.38 -4.31 23.86
C LEU A 15 2.96 -5.58 24.61
N SER A 16 1.70 -5.99 24.47
CA SER A 16 1.28 -7.31 24.95
C SER A 16 2.14 -8.40 24.29
N ALA A 17 2.29 -9.55 24.95
CA ALA A 17 3.05 -10.68 24.39
C ALA A 17 2.58 -11.05 22.98
N SER A 18 1.27 -10.97 22.74
CA SER A 18 0.63 -11.23 21.45
C SER A 18 1.00 -10.19 20.38
N GLN A 19 1.06 -8.90 20.74
CA GLN A 19 1.47 -7.83 19.80
C GLN A 19 2.95 -7.92 19.44
N LYS A 20 3.82 -8.26 20.41
CA LYS A 20 5.24 -8.51 20.15
C LYS A 20 5.43 -9.71 19.23
N ALA A 21 4.73 -10.81 19.51
CA ALA A 21 4.81 -12.03 18.71
C ALA A 21 4.37 -11.78 17.26
N ARG A 22 3.29 -11.02 17.06
CA ARG A 22 2.79 -10.67 15.72
C ARG A 22 3.78 -9.79 14.95
N LEU A 23 4.32 -8.75 15.58
CA LEU A 23 5.32 -7.88 14.95
C LEU A 23 6.59 -8.64 14.56
N ILE A 24 7.09 -9.50 15.45
CA ILE A 24 8.27 -10.34 15.19
C ILE A 24 7.97 -11.32 14.06
N TYR A 25 6.80 -11.96 14.08
CA TYR A 25 6.37 -12.90 13.04
C TYR A 25 6.27 -12.23 11.68
N ASP A 26 5.63 -11.05 11.60
CA ASP A 26 5.45 -10.31 10.35
C ASP A 26 6.78 -9.80 9.80
N THR A 27 7.68 -9.34 10.69
CA THR A 27 9.04 -8.91 10.32
C THR A 27 9.87 -10.08 9.80
N ALA A 28 9.94 -11.18 10.55
CA ALA A 28 10.69 -12.37 10.16
C ALA A 28 10.17 -12.99 8.86
N ARG A 29 8.84 -13.02 8.69
CA ARG A 29 8.19 -13.50 7.46
C ARG A 29 8.51 -12.61 6.27
N SER A 30 8.46 -11.28 6.42
CA SER A 30 8.82 -10.32 5.37
C SER A 30 10.27 -10.47 4.94
N GLU A 31 11.20 -10.62 5.89
CA GLU A 31 12.62 -10.85 5.59
C GLU A 31 12.85 -12.19 4.90
N MET A 32 12.21 -13.25 5.36
CA MET A 32 12.30 -14.59 4.78
C MET A 32 11.75 -14.61 3.35
N SER A 33 10.57 -14.02 3.11
CA SER A 33 10.01 -13.89 1.76
C SER A 33 10.92 -13.07 0.84
N GLY A 34 11.53 -11.99 1.34
CA GLY A 34 12.52 -11.20 0.59
C GLY A 34 13.81 -11.95 0.28
N ARG A 35 14.25 -12.88 1.14
CA ARG A 35 15.39 -13.77 0.88
C ARG A 35 15.04 -14.86 -0.15
N LEU A 36 13.87 -15.48 -0.01
CA LEU A 36 13.39 -16.52 -0.94
C LEU A 36 13.16 -15.96 -2.34
N TRP A 37 12.66 -14.73 -2.46
CA TRP A 37 12.46 -14.08 -3.75
C TRP A 37 13.79 -13.70 -4.43
N ARG A 38 14.79 -13.23 -3.66
CA ARG A 38 16.16 -13.01 -4.17
C ARG A 38 16.84 -14.32 -4.61
N ALA A 39 16.65 -15.39 -3.85
CA ALA A 39 17.15 -16.73 -4.19
C ALA A 39 16.48 -17.26 -5.47
N ALA A 40 15.17 -17.04 -5.65
CA ALA A 40 14.42 -17.45 -6.85
C ALA A 40 14.81 -16.68 -8.12
N LEU A 41 15.30 -15.44 -7.99
CA LEU A 41 15.79 -14.62 -9.11
C LEU A 41 17.28 -14.81 -9.40
N GLY A 42 17.97 -15.71 -8.70
CA GLY A 42 19.38 -16.02 -8.96
C GLY A 42 20.35 -14.89 -8.62
N SER A 43 19.97 -13.94 -7.78
CA SER A 43 20.90 -12.89 -7.32
C SER A 43 21.77 -13.45 -6.19
N THR A 44 22.83 -14.17 -6.52
CA THR A 44 23.98 -14.35 -5.63
C THR A 44 24.87 -13.12 -5.78
N GLU A 45 24.97 -12.29 -4.75
CA GLU A 45 26.09 -11.35 -4.65
C GLU A 45 27.36 -12.20 -4.52
N GLU A 46 28.12 -12.28 -5.61
CA GLU A 46 29.50 -12.75 -5.59
C GLU A 46 30.34 -11.69 -4.87
N THR A 47 30.84 -12.05 -3.69
CA THR A 47 32.04 -11.41 -3.14
C THR A 47 33.20 -12.37 -3.33
N GLU A 48 34.06 -12.05 -4.31
CA GLU A 48 35.35 -12.68 -4.52
C GLU A 48 36.28 -12.43 -3.32
N GLY A 49 36.95 -13.48 -2.86
CA GLY A 49 38.01 -13.45 -1.85
C GLY A 49 38.60 -14.85 -1.68
N GLU A 50 39.79 -15.05 -2.25
CA GLU A 50 40.54 -16.31 -2.31
C GLU A 50 40.91 -16.90 -0.93
N GLY A 51 40.98 -18.25 -0.83
CA GLY A 51 41.74 -18.93 0.24
C GLY A 51 41.24 -20.33 0.61
N LYS A 52 41.96 -21.37 0.17
CA LYS A 52 41.72 -22.81 0.41
C LYS A 52 41.75 -23.21 1.90
N SER A 53 40.82 -24.06 2.36
CA SER A 53 41.11 -25.43 2.87
C SER A 53 39.88 -26.13 3.47
N SER A 54 39.78 -27.41 3.16
CA SER A 54 38.74 -28.41 3.47
C SER A 54 38.49 -28.69 4.95
N ILE A 55 37.24 -28.98 5.35
CA ILE A 55 36.87 -30.07 6.30
C ILE A 55 35.45 -30.60 5.98
N THR A 56 35.42 -31.83 5.46
CA THR A 56 34.54 -32.99 5.74
C THR A 56 33.01 -32.89 5.70
N ALA A 57 32.43 -33.73 4.83
CA ALA A 57 31.04 -34.14 4.80
C ALA A 57 30.62 -34.91 6.07
N ILE A 58 29.43 -34.59 6.59
CA ILE A 58 28.66 -35.49 7.46
C ILE A 58 27.23 -35.53 6.93
N SER A 59 26.73 -36.75 6.76
CA SER A 59 25.46 -37.09 6.13
C SER A 59 24.25 -36.81 7.04
N GLN A 60 23.14 -36.49 6.36
CA GLN A 60 21.72 -36.55 6.70
C GLN A 60 21.29 -36.98 8.12
N SER A 61 20.52 -36.10 8.78
CA SER A 61 19.37 -36.47 9.60
C SER A 61 18.27 -35.39 9.47
N ASP A 62 17.02 -35.86 9.36
CA ASP A 62 15.85 -35.14 8.84
C ASP A 62 15.52 -33.79 9.51
N PRO A 63 15.13 -32.74 8.74
CA PRO A 63 14.50 -31.57 9.31
C PRO A 63 13.04 -31.88 9.67
N ILE A 64 12.72 -31.66 10.94
CA ILE A 64 11.38 -31.76 11.55
C ILE A 64 10.32 -31.11 10.64
N GLY A 65 9.46 -31.95 10.08
CA GLY A 65 8.46 -31.55 9.08
C GLY A 65 7.32 -30.70 9.65
N LEU A 66 6.83 -29.79 8.80
CA LEU A 66 5.74 -28.83 9.02
C LEU A 66 4.44 -29.50 9.55
N ASP A 67 4.28 -30.79 9.30
CA ASP A 67 3.10 -31.57 9.70
C ASP A 67 3.00 -31.82 11.22
N ARG A 68 4.13 -31.78 11.94
CA ARG A 68 4.14 -31.85 13.42
C ARG A 68 3.75 -30.51 14.08
N LEU A 69 3.88 -29.39 13.36
CA LEU A 69 3.49 -28.05 13.83
C LEU A 69 2.00 -27.78 13.61
N LEU A 70 1.38 -28.42 12.61
CA LEU A 70 -0.05 -28.34 12.34
C LEU A 70 -0.91 -29.23 13.27
N ALA A 71 -0.29 -30.18 13.98
CA ALA A 71 -1.00 -31.06 14.92
C ALA A 71 -1.14 -30.50 16.35
N ILE A 72 -0.63 -29.29 16.63
CA ILE A 72 -0.61 -28.66 17.98
C ILE A 72 -1.62 -27.49 18.11
N LEU A 73 -2.34 -27.16 17.05
CA LEU A 73 -3.38 -26.13 17.00
C LEU A 73 -4.59 -26.75 16.30
N ASP A 74 -5.65 -27.28 16.92
CA ASP A 74 -6.34 -27.02 18.20
C ASP A 74 -7.48 -28.08 18.25
N PRO A 75 -7.87 -28.61 19.41
CA PRO A 75 -9.30 -28.87 19.60
C PRO A 75 -9.74 -28.47 21.00
N ASP A 76 -10.21 -27.24 21.17
CA ASP A 76 -11.55 -26.94 21.67
C ASP A 76 -11.68 -25.45 21.98
N SER A 77 -12.57 -24.74 21.27
CA SER A 77 -13.49 -23.76 21.87
C SER A 77 -14.50 -23.23 20.85
N LYS A 78 -15.76 -23.62 21.05
CA LYS A 78 -16.96 -22.99 20.48
C LYS A 78 -17.41 -21.79 21.34
N ALA A 79 -18.24 -20.96 20.70
CA ALA A 79 -19.26 -20.04 21.26
C ALA A 79 -18.75 -18.65 21.71
N ALA A 80 -19.47 -17.53 21.54
CA ALA A 80 -20.77 -17.21 20.94
C ALA A 80 -20.82 -15.70 20.60
N LEU A 81 -21.80 -15.34 19.78
CA LEU A 81 -22.25 -14.00 19.39
C LEU A 81 -22.73 -13.17 20.60
N ASP A 82 -22.64 -11.84 20.53
CA ASP A 82 -23.84 -11.03 20.74
C ASP A 82 -23.76 -9.61 20.14
N THR A 83 -24.93 -9.17 19.71
CA THR A 83 -25.30 -7.97 18.94
C THR A 83 -25.46 -6.70 19.78
N ALA A 84 -25.21 -5.52 19.19
CA ALA A 84 -25.96 -4.30 19.51
C ALA A 84 -25.86 -3.27 18.36
N ALA A 85 -27.03 -2.84 17.87
CA ALA A 85 -27.23 -1.86 16.81
C ALA A 85 -27.84 -0.57 17.37
N VAL A 86 -27.44 0.62 16.87
CA VAL A 86 -28.22 1.88 16.86
C VAL A 86 -27.63 2.87 15.81
N PRO A 87 -28.31 3.95 15.36
CA PRO A 87 -28.97 4.08 14.06
C PRO A 87 -28.31 5.08 13.09
N GLN A 88 -28.71 4.96 11.83
CA GLN A 88 -28.20 5.65 10.64
C GLN A 88 -28.95 6.97 10.37
N ALA A 89 -28.21 8.02 9.99
CA ALA A 89 -28.75 9.25 9.42
C ALA A 89 -28.46 9.28 7.90
N GLU A 90 -29.50 9.50 7.11
CA GLU A 90 -29.52 9.41 5.63
C GLU A 90 -28.86 10.61 4.91
N ALA A 91 -28.09 10.31 3.87
CA ALA A 91 -27.82 11.15 2.70
C ALA A 91 -27.55 10.24 1.48
N PRO A 92 -27.82 10.69 0.24
CA PRO A 92 -28.41 9.85 -0.81
C PRO A 92 -27.44 8.89 -1.51
N ALA A 93 -28.00 7.72 -1.81
CA ALA A 93 -27.34 6.55 -2.39
C ALA A 93 -27.14 6.65 -3.91
N GLU A 94 -25.90 6.47 -4.34
CA GLU A 94 -25.57 5.55 -5.42
C GLU A 94 -24.71 4.42 -4.82
N THR A 95 -24.91 3.22 -5.32
CA THR A 95 -24.84 1.93 -4.62
C THR A 95 -23.45 1.54 -4.09
N SER A 96 -23.31 1.49 -2.77
CA SER A 96 -22.16 0.89 -2.07
C SER A 96 -22.20 -0.65 -2.03
N GLY A 97 -23.30 -1.28 -2.49
CA GLY A 97 -23.50 -2.74 -2.45
C GLY A 97 -23.03 -3.54 -3.68
N ASP A 98 -22.72 -2.89 -4.81
CA ASP A 98 -22.49 -3.62 -6.07
C ASP A 98 -21.05 -4.20 -6.21
N ALA A 99 -20.04 -3.49 -5.69
CA ALA A 99 -18.63 -3.90 -5.86
C ALA A 99 -18.27 -5.23 -5.17
N VAL A 100 -18.95 -5.56 -4.06
CA VAL A 100 -18.75 -6.80 -3.28
C VAL A 100 -19.05 -8.04 -4.12
N SER A 101 -20.04 -7.94 -5.02
CA SER A 101 -20.51 -9.05 -5.84
C SER A 101 -19.54 -9.36 -6.99
N ALA A 102 -18.93 -8.33 -7.59
CA ALA A 102 -18.06 -8.48 -8.75
C ALA A 102 -16.72 -9.15 -8.41
N MET A 103 -16.17 -8.89 -7.22
CA MET A 103 -14.93 -9.54 -6.76
C MET A 103 -15.17 -10.92 -6.12
N GLY A 104 -16.40 -11.23 -5.71
CA GLY A 104 -16.75 -12.37 -4.83
C GLY A 104 -16.35 -13.76 -5.34
N GLY A 105 -16.05 -13.92 -6.63
CA GLY A 105 -15.57 -15.18 -7.23
C GLY A 105 -14.14 -15.15 -7.79
N GLY A 106 -13.46 -14.00 -7.72
CA GLY A 106 -12.14 -13.81 -8.31
C GLY A 106 -10.97 -14.16 -7.37
N PRO A 107 -9.72 -14.19 -7.89
CA PRO A 107 -8.51 -14.46 -7.09
C PRO A 107 -8.28 -13.47 -5.95
N ASN A 108 -8.97 -12.33 -5.98
CA ASN A 108 -8.85 -11.23 -5.03
C ASN A 108 -10.09 -11.08 -4.12
N ALA A 109 -11.04 -12.02 -4.15
CA ALA A 109 -12.29 -11.99 -3.36
C ALA A 109 -12.05 -11.75 -1.86
N ARG A 110 -10.92 -12.26 -1.33
CA ARG A 110 -10.51 -12.09 0.08
C ARG A 110 -10.35 -10.64 0.54
N TYR A 111 -10.26 -9.68 -0.38
CA TYR A 111 -10.10 -8.26 -0.05
C TYR A 111 -11.42 -7.48 -0.12
N ALA A 112 -12.52 -8.07 -0.58
CA ALA A 112 -13.79 -7.37 -0.79
C ALA A 112 -14.24 -6.62 0.48
N GLY A 113 -14.35 -7.31 1.62
CA GLY A 113 -14.76 -6.66 2.87
C GLY A 113 -13.78 -5.59 3.38
N MET A 114 -12.49 -5.65 3.01
CA MET A 114 -11.54 -4.59 3.34
C MET A 114 -11.75 -3.34 2.48
N LEU A 115 -12.06 -3.54 1.19
CA LEU A 115 -12.38 -2.47 0.25
C LEU A 115 -13.69 -1.79 0.63
N ASP A 116 -14.69 -2.56 1.07
CA ASP A 116 -15.99 -2.03 1.50
C ASP A 116 -15.86 -1.17 2.75
N ALA A 117 -15.14 -1.65 3.77
CA ALA A 117 -14.89 -0.87 4.98
C ALA A 117 -14.12 0.42 4.68
N ALA A 118 -13.11 0.36 3.80
CA ALA A 118 -12.35 1.53 3.39
C ALA A 118 -13.20 2.51 2.55
N ALA A 119 -14.09 1.99 1.70
CA ALA A 119 -15.04 2.77 0.93
C ALA A 119 -16.02 3.52 1.83
N GLU A 120 -16.63 2.84 2.79
CA GLU A 120 -17.54 3.42 3.78
C GLU A 120 -16.86 4.56 4.56
N ARG A 121 -15.62 4.34 5.01
CA ARG A 121 -14.88 5.33 5.81
C ARG A 121 -14.49 6.57 5.02
N THR A 122 -14.18 6.43 3.74
CA THR A 122 -13.60 7.52 2.93
C THR A 122 -14.59 8.18 1.96
N GLY A 123 -15.75 7.55 1.75
CA GLY A 123 -16.75 7.98 0.77
C GLY A 123 -16.36 7.71 -0.69
N LEU A 124 -15.28 6.96 -0.95
CA LEU A 124 -14.90 6.54 -2.29
C LEU A 124 -15.59 5.21 -2.64
N PRO A 125 -16.03 5.01 -3.90
CA PRO A 125 -16.60 3.72 -4.30
C PRO A 125 -15.60 2.57 -4.15
N ALA A 126 -16.03 1.43 -3.62
CA ALA A 126 -15.18 0.25 -3.45
C ALA A 126 -14.56 -0.24 -4.78
N SER A 127 -15.32 -0.15 -5.89
CA SER A 127 -14.82 -0.47 -7.23
C SER A 127 -13.73 0.50 -7.71
N ALA A 128 -13.79 1.78 -7.32
CA ALA A 128 -12.71 2.74 -7.57
C ALA A 128 -11.44 2.38 -6.78
N LEU A 129 -11.60 2.02 -5.50
CA LEU A 129 -10.48 1.56 -4.67
C LEU A 129 -9.85 0.27 -5.22
N ALA A 130 -10.68 -0.69 -5.63
CA ALA A 130 -10.23 -1.94 -6.24
C ALA A 130 -9.43 -1.70 -7.53
N ALA A 131 -9.87 -0.77 -8.38
CA ALA A 131 -9.13 -0.41 -9.59
C ALA A 131 -7.78 0.25 -9.30
N ILE A 132 -7.69 1.09 -8.27
CA ILE A 132 -6.41 1.70 -7.86
C ILE A 132 -5.47 0.64 -7.32
N VAL A 133 -5.97 -0.24 -6.44
CA VAL A 133 -5.18 -1.37 -5.90
C VAL A 133 -4.73 -2.30 -7.02
N ASP A 134 -5.60 -2.62 -7.98
CA ASP A 134 -5.23 -3.44 -9.14
C ASP A 134 -4.13 -2.78 -9.96
N ALA A 135 -4.21 -1.47 -10.19
CA ALA A 135 -3.21 -0.74 -10.97
C ALA A 135 -1.84 -0.70 -10.29
N GLU A 136 -1.79 -0.68 -8.95
CA GLU A 136 -0.54 -0.59 -8.18
C GLU A 136 0.05 -1.97 -7.83
N ALA A 137 -0.78 -2.91 -7.39
CA ALA A 137 -0.30 -4.18 -6.86
C ALA A 137 0.41 -5.02 -7.93
N ALA A 138 1.54 -5.62 -7.55
CA ALA A 138 2.10 -6.68 -8.38
C ALA A 138 1.12 -7.86 -8.43
N LYS A 139 1.03 -8.48 -9.61
CA LYS A 139 0.11 -9.57 -9.88
C LYS A 139 0.87 -10.89 -9.97
N GLY A 140 0.41 -11.90 -9.24
CA GLY A 140 0.85 -13.28 -9.37
C GLY A 140 0.13 -14.03 -10.48
N ALA A 141 0.34 -15.34 -10.53
CA ALA A 141 -0.42 -16.23 -11.40
C ALA A 141 -1.93 -16.01 -11.21
N GLY A 142 -2.66 -15.97 -12.33
CA GLY A 142 -4.10 -15.76 -12.32
C GLY A 142 -4.57 -14.35 -11.92
N GLY A 143 -3.68 -13.37 -11.76
CA GLY A 143 -4.06 -11.99 -11.42
C GLY A 143 -4.23 -11.71 -9.92
N THR A 144 -3.78 -12.62 -9.06
CA THR A 144 -3.81 -12.43 -7.60
C THR A 144 -2.91 -11.27 -7.18
N TRP A 145 -3.42 -10.31 -6.43
CA TRP A 145 -2.62 -9.21 -5.88
C TRP A 145 -1.67 -9.71 -4.80
N GLN A 146 -0.42 -9.23 -4.85
CA GLN A 146 0.66 -9.64 -3.96
C GLN A 146 0.92 -8.59 -2.87
N PRO A 147 0.50 -8.82 -1.61
CA PRO A 147 0.72 -7.85 -0.52
C PRO A 147 2.20 -7.64 -0.19
N TYR A 148 3.06 -8.61 -0.52
CA TYR A 148 4.48 -8.55 -0.25
C TYR A 148 5.30 -8.02 -1.43
N SER A 149 4.65 -7.39 -2.42
CA SER A 149 5.35 -6.80 -3.57
C SER A 149 6.22 -5.63 -3.14
N ARG A 150 7.38 -5.51 -3.80
CA ARG A 150 8.32 -4.41 -3.61
C ARG A 150 8.94 -4.01 -4.93
N ASN A 151 9.09 -2.70 -5.13
CA ASN A 151 9.82 -2.18 -6.28
C ASN A 151 11.34 -2.22 -6.00
N PRO A 152 12.16 -2.88 -6.84
CA PRO A 152 13.61 -2.97 -6.61
C PRO A 152 14.34 -1.64 -6.79
N ARG A 153 13.72 -0.64 -7.42
CA ARG A 153 14.33 0.67 -7.74
C ARG A 153 13.85 1.78 -6.81
N SER A 154 13.00 1.49 -5.83
CA SER A 154 12.46 2.49 -4.91
C SER A 154 12.08 1.89 -3.56
N SER A 155 11.53 2.72 -2.67
CA SER A 155 10.99 2.24 -1.40
C SER A 155 9.55 1.72 -1.50
N ALA A 156 8.92 1.74 -2.68
CA ALA A 156 7.54 1.33 -2.90
C ALA A 156 7.32 -0.15 -2.51
N ALA A 157 6.28 -0.38 -1.70
CA ALA A 157 5.93 -1.71 -1.21
C ALA A 157 4.43 -1.81 -0.90
N GLY A 158 3.92 -3.05 -0.86
CA GLY A 158 2.53 -3.32 -0.50
C GLY A 158 1.56 -3.25 -1.67
N LEU A 159 0.27 -3.50 -1.39
CA LEU A 159 -0.78 -3.45 -2.40
C LEU A 159 -0.96 -2.05 -3.02
N GLY A 160 -0.63 -1.00 -2.27
CA GLY A 160 -0.66 0.39 -2.75
C GLY A 160 0.70 0.94 -3.17
N GLN A 161 1.76 0.13 -3.22
CA GLN A 161 3.12 0.53 -3.63
C GLN A 161 3.63 1.84 -2.97
N PHE A 162 3.29 2.06 -1.71
CA PHE A 162 3.62 3.31 -1.01
C PHE A 162 5.13 3.46 -0.77
N LEU A 163 5.66 4.66 -1.07
CA LEU A 163 7.01 5.07 -0.67
C LEU A 163 7.08 5.29 0.85
N ASN A 164 8.29 5.17 1.43
CA ASN A 164 8.50 5.39 2.86
C ASN A 164 7.94 6.74 3.34
N GLY A 165 8.31 7.84 2.67
CA GLY A 165 7.92 9.18 3.08
C GLY A 165 6.43 9.44 2.93
N THR A 166 5.78 8.88 1.90
CA THR A 166 4.32 8.98 1.74
C THR A 166 3.62 8.21 2.84
N TRP A 167 4.08 7.00 3.16
CA TRP A 167 3.51 6.17 4.22
C TRP A 167 3.63 6.80 5.62
N GLU A 168 4.81 7.34 5.93
CA GLU A 168 5.03 8.11 7.16
C GLU A 168 4.12 9.35 7.19
N GLY A 169 4.04 10.10 6.09
CA GLY A 169 3.14 11.25 5.99
C GLY A 169 1.66 10.92 6.18
N GLU A 170 1.20 9.75 5.72
CA GLU A 170 -0.17 9.29 6.01
C GLU A 170 -0.35 8.97 7.50
N ALA A 171 0.64 8.38 8.16
CA ALA A 171 0.59 8.12 9.61
C ALA A 171 0.66 9.40 10.47
N GLU A 172 1.28 10.46 9.97
CA GLU A 172 1.35 11.76 10.64
C GLU A 172 0.12 12.64 10.35
N ARG A 173 -0.65 12.33 9.30
CA ARG A 173 -1.84 13.09 8.94
C ARG A 173 -3.03 12.65 9.79
N SER A 174 -3.50 13.57 10.63
CA SER A 174 -4.70 13.34 11.46
C SER A 174 -5.92 12.87 10.65
N GLY A 175 -6.62 11.87 11.19
CA GLY A 175 -7.85 11.32 10.63
C GLY A 175 -7.66 10.21 9.59
N THR A 176 -6.43 9.85 9.23
CA THR A 176 -6.18 8.64 8.44
C THR A 176 -6.20 7.39 9.33
N TRP A 177 -6.42 6.24 8.70
CA TRP A 177 -6.36 4.95 9.39
C TRP A 177 -4.97 4.67 9.97
N LEU A 178 -3.92 5.03 9.24
CA LEU A 178 -2.54 4.85 9.71
C LEU A 178 -2.22 5.76 10.88
N ASN A 179 -2.77 6.97 10.91
CA ASN A 179 -2.61 7.87 12.03
C ASN A 179 -3.26 7.33 13.30
N SER A 180 -4.52 6.89 13.22
CA SER A 180 -5.18 6.23 14.37
C SER A 180 -4.43 4.98 14.83
N THR A 181 -3.87 4.20 13.90
CA THR A 181 -3.03 3.04 14.23
C THR A 181 -1.74 3.46 14.92
N ALA A 182 -1.06 4.50 14.43
CA ALA A 182 0.17 5.01 15.03
C ALA A 182 -0.08 5.59 16.43
N GLU A 183 -1.19 6.31 16.63
CA GLU A 183 -1.62 6.82 17.94
C GLU A 183 -1.88 5.68 18.92
N ALA A 184 -2.69 4.69 18.52
CA ALA A 184 -3.05 3.54 19.35
C ALA A 184 -1.82 2.72 19.79
N ASN A 185 -0.76 2.72 18.99
CA ASN A 185 0.49 2.02 19.31
C ASN A 185 1.55 2.93 19.96
N GLY A 186 1.24 4.21 20.21
CA GLY A 186 2.16 5.17 20.81
C GLY A 186 3.37 5.50 19.92
N TRP A 187 3.23 5.38 18.60
CA TRP A 187 4.29 5.59 17.61
C TRP A 187 4.53 7.04 17.24
N LEU A 188 3.64 7.95 17.64
CA LEU A 188 3.77 9.38 17.38
C LEU A 188 4.36 10.12 18.58
N ASP A 189 5.19 11.12 18.32
CA ASP A 189 5.72 12.05 19.33
C ASP A 189 4.71 13.17 19.66
N ALA A 190 5.11 14.09 20.53
CA ALA A 190 4.25 15.22 20.95
C ALA A 190 3.89 16.19 19.81
N ARG A 191 4.56 16.10 18.65
CA ARG A 191 4.30 16.90 17.46
C ARG A 191 3.49 16.14 16.41
N GLY A 192 3.09 14.90 16.71
CA GLY A 192 2.40 14.02 15.77
C GLY A 192 3.34 13.38 14.74
N GLN A 193 4.66 13.44 14.94
CA GLN A 193 5.65 12.86 14.02
C GLN A 193 5.97 11.42 14.40
N VAL A 194 6.29 10.58 13.43
CA VAL A 194 6.66 9.17 13.68
C VAL A 194 7.98 9.11 14.46
N LYS A 195 7.95 8.44 15.61
CA LYS A 195 9.15 8.16 16.42
C LYS A 195 10.13 7.28 15.65
N ALA A 196 11.42 7.61 15.73
CA ALA A 196 12.48 6.89 15.03
C ALA A 196 12.48 5.39 15.34
N GLU A 197 12.27 5.03 16.62
CA GLU A 197 12.21 3.65 17.10
C GLU A 197 10.97 2.87 16.61
N SER A 198 9.90 3.57 16.22
CA SER A 198 8.65 2.96 15.73
C SER A 198 8.60 2.88 14.20
N ARG A 199 9.49 3.59 13.51
CA ARG A 199 9.52 3.69 12.04
C ARG A 199 9.55 2.33 11.34
N GLY A 200 10.32 1.37 11.84
CA GLY A 200 10.38 0.03 11.26
C GLY A 200 9.05 -0.71 11.31
N ALA A 201 8.38 -0.70 12.46
CA ALA A 201 7.07 -1.32 12.66
C ALA A 201 6.00 -0.65 11.79
N LEU A 202 6.01 0.68 11.72
CA LEU A 202 5.10 1.42 10.85
C LEU A 202 5.30 1.03 9.38
N LEU A 203 6.54 1.01 8.88
CA LEU A 203 6.81 0.70 7.47
C LEU A 203 6.46 -0.74 7.10
N ALA A 204 6.48 -1.68 8.06
CA ALA A 204 6.10 -3.07 7.86
C ALA A 204 4.58 -3.22 7.61
N LEU A 205 3.75 -2.30 8.10
CA LEU A 205 2.30 -2.32 7.84
C LEU A 205 1.95 -2.20 6.35
N ARG A 206 2.87 -1.75 5.48
CA ARG A 206 2.64 -1.79 4.02
C ARG A 206 2.38 -3.20 3.51
N TYR A 207 2.89 -4.22 4.17
CA TYR A 207 2.68 -5.61 3.79
C TYR A 207 1.40 -6.21 4.39
N ASP A 208 0.74 -5.51 5.31
CA ASP A 208 -0.58 -5.89 5.79
C ASP A 208 -1.64 -5.45 4.75
N PRO A 209 -2.46 -6.37 4.21
CA PRO A 209 -3.43 -6.03 3.18
C PRO A 209 -4.44 -4.98 3.60
N ARG A 210 -4.92 -5.03 4.85
CA ARG A 210 -5.92 -4.08 5.34
C ARG A 210 -5.31 -2.69 5.47
N ALA A 211 -4.17 -2.58 6.13
CA ALA A 211 -3.47 -1.30 6.29
C ALA A 211 -3.14 -0.67 4.93
N SER A 212 -2.68 -1.48 3.96
CA SER A 212 -2.44 -0.99 2.60
C SER A 212 -3.72 -0.46 1.93
N ILE A 213 -4.83 -1.19 1.98
CA ILE A 213 -6.09 -0.78 1.36
C ILE A 213 -6.65 0.48 2.01
N GLU A 214 -6.60 0.56 3.34
CA GLU A 214 -7.03 1.73 4.10
C GLU A 214 -6.19 2.97 3.77
N ALA A 215 -4.86 2.82 3.66
CA ALA A 215 -3.97 3.88 3.24
C ALA A 215 -4.22 4.31 1.79
N VAL A 216 -4.50 3.37 0.87
CA VAL A 216 -4.90 3.70 -0.51
C VAL A 216 -6.17 4.55 -0.49
N ALA A 217 -7.17 4.18 0.30
CA ALA A 217 -8.43 4.91 0.39
C ALA A 217 -8.24 6.33 0.95
N ASP A 218 -7.48 6.47 2.04
CA ASP A 218 -7.15 7.78 2.63
C ASP A 218 -6.43 8.69 1.63
N TYR A 219 -5.39 8.16 0.99
CA TYR A 219 -4.58 8.93 0.07
C TYR A 219 -5.36 9.30 -1.20
N ALA A 220 -6.16 8.37 -1.73
CA ALA A 220 -7.05 8.61 -2.86
C ALA A 220 -8.07 9.71 -2.56
N SER A 221 -8.72 9.66 -1.39
CA SER A 221 -9.72 10.64 -0.98
C SER A 221 -9.09 12.03 -0.81
N ALA A 222 -7.94 12.10 -0.14
CA ALA A 222 -7.18 13.34 0.02
C ALA A 222 -6.75 13.93 -1.32
N ASN A 223 -6.31 13.10 -2.28
CA ASN A 223 -5.93 13.52 -3.62
C ASN A 223 -7.13 14.09 -4.39
N VAL A 224 -8.25 13.37 -4.45
CA VAL A 224 -9.48 13.85 -5.12
C VAL A 224 -9.93 15.18 -4.54
N ALA A 225 -9.98 15.29 -3.21
CA ALA A 225 -10.36 16.51 -2.53
C ALA A 225 -9.39 17.67 -2.85
N ALA A 226 -8.08 17.41 -2.85
CA ALA A 226 -7.07 18.42 -3.18
C ALA A 226 -7.13 18.88 -4.64
N LEU A 227 -7.43 17.98 -5.58
CA LEU A 227 -7.58 18.30 -7.01
C LEU A 227 -8.85 19.12 -7.24
N ARG A 228 -9.98 18.72 -6.66
CA ARG A 228 -11.23 19.51 -6.70
C ARG A 228 -11.03 20.92 -6.14
N ARG A 229 -10.35 21.05 -4.99
CA ARG A 229 -10.02 22.36 -4.39
C ARG A 229 -9.11 23.23 -5.27
N SER A 230 -8.32 22.64 -6.17
CA SER A 230 -7.53 23.41 -7.15
C SER A 230 -8.32 23.87 -8.38
N GLY A 231 -9.62 23.57 -8.45
CA GLY A 231 -10.48 23.91 -9.59
C GLY A 231 -10.48 22.87 -10.70
N ALA A 232 -9.94 21.67 -10.48
CA ALA A 232 -10.04 20.60 -11.46
C ALA A 232 -11.47 20.06 -11.54
N THR A 233 -12.03 20.05 -12.75
CA THR A 233 -13.34 19.43 -13.01
C THR A 233 -13.20 17.92 -12.99
N ILE A 234 -13.63 17.30 -11.90
CA ILE A 234 -13.66 15.85 -11.73
C ILE A 234 -15.13 15.46 -11.56
N GLY A 235 -15.62 14.60 -12.47
CA GLY A 235 -16.98 14.08 -12.42
C GLY A 235 -17.29 13.36 -11.10
N ALA A 236 -18.58 13.16 -10.83
CA ALA A 236 -19.02 12.35 -9.70
C ALA A 236 -18.95 10.84 -10.00
N GLY A 237 -18.86 10.46 -11.29
CA GLY A 237 -18.78 9.08 -11.73
C GLY A 237 -17.55 8.35 -11.17
N THR A 238 -17.74 7.06 -10.90
CA THR A 238 -16.72 6.17 -10.31
C THR A 238 -15.42 6.17 -11.11
N THR A 239 -15.50 6.14 -12.44
CA THR A 239 -14.33 6.13 -13.33
C THR A 239 -13.53 7.42 -13.22
N GLU A 240 -14.21 8.57 -13.27
CA GLU A 240 -13.57 9.88 -13.14
C GLU A 240 -12.91 10.07 -11.79
N VAL A 241 -13.57 9.62 -10.71
CA VAL A 241 -13.02 9.65 -9.35
C VAL A 241 -11.79 8.75 -9.23
N ALA A 242 -11.85 7.51 -9.72
CA ALA A 242 -10.74 6.57 -9.67
C ALA A 242 -9.51 7.09 -10.45
N GLN A 243 -9.73 7.60 -11.66
CA GLN A 243 -8.66 8.15 -12.49
C GLN A 243 -8.04 9.40 -11.87
N ALA A 244 -8.85 10.30 -11.30
CA ALA A 244 -8.34 11.49 -10.61
C ALA A 244 -7.52 11.13 -9.35
N ALA A 245 -8.01 10.18 -8.55
CA ALA A 245 -7.28 9.65 -7.40
C ALA A 245 -5.93 9.04 -7.82
N TYR A 246 -5.94 8.21 -8.87
CA TYR A 246 -4.75 7.57 -9.40
C TYR A 246 -3.74 8.57 -9.97
N LEU A 247 -4.19 9.61 -10.67
CA LEU A 247 -3.30 10.68 -11.15
C LEU A 247 -2.56 11.36 -9.98
N GLY A 248 -3.28 11.65 -8.89
CA GLY A 248 -2.70 12.19 -7.67
C GLY A 248 -1.67 11.24 -7.04
N HIS A 249 -1.96 9.94 -7.04
CA HIS A 249 -1.06 8.91 -6.53
C HIS A 249 0.21 8.81 -7.37
N HIS A 250 0.06 8.65 -8.69
CA HIS A 250 1.13 8.34 -9.62
C HIS A 250 2.09 9.52 -9.89
N LEU A 251 1.56 10.75 -9.95
CA LEU A 251 2.38 11.96 -10.16
C LEU A 251 2.81 12.65 -8.86
N GLY A 252 2.11 12.36 -7.76
CA GLY A 252 2.04 13.27 -6.63
C GLY A 252 1.07 14.43 -6.90
N VAL A 253 0.35 14.84 -5.86
CA VAL A 253 -0.75 15.82 -5.96
C VAL A 253 -0.36 17.15 -6.61
N GLY A 254 0.87 17.63 -6.39
CA GLY A 254 1.34 18.90 -6.96
C GLY A 254 1.45 18.88 -8.48
N ASP A 255 2.02 17.81 -9.04
CA ASP A 255 2.13 17.64 -10.48
C ASP A 255 0.79 17.25 -11.10
N ALA A 256 -0.05 16.49 -10.39
CA ALA A 256 -1.42 16.20 -10.84
C ALA A 256 -2.27 17.47 -11.01
N LYS A 257 -2.18 18.43 -10.08
CA LYS A 257 -2.83 19.75 -10.21
C LYS A 257 -2.36 20.49 -11.47
N ARG A 258 -1.04 20.57 -11.67
CA ARG A 258 -0.44 21.22 -12.86
C ARG A 258 -0.86 20.52 -14.15
N PHE A 259 -0.89 19.18 -14.13
CA PHE A 259 -1.30 18.36 -15.25
C PHE A 259 -2.75 18.62 -15.65
N LEU A 260 -3.68 18.61 -14.69
CA LEU A 260 -5.09 18.86 -14.95
C LEU A 260 -5.36 20.30 -15.41
N ALA A 261 -4.63 21.27 -14.86
CA ALA A 261 -4.71 22.67 -15.27
C ALA A 261 -3.99 23.00 -16.61
N GLY A 262 -3.29 22.03 -17.22
CA GLY A 262 -2.49 22.25 -18.42
C GLY A 262 -1.20 23.06 -18.19
N GLY A 263 -0.79 23.27 -16.94
CA GLY A 263 0.35 24.09 -16.53
C GLY A 263 1.65 23.32 -16.27
N LEU A 264 1.83 22.13 -16.83
CA LEU A 264 3.07 21.36 -16.68
C LEU A 264 4.14 21.91 -17.65
N SER A 265 5.30 22.33 -17.14
CA SER A 265 6.37 22.84 -18.01
C SER A 265 6.96 21.74 -18.90
N PRO A 266 7.50 22.07 -20.09
CA PRO A 266 8.13 21.09 -20.98
C PRO A 266 9.23 20.26 -20.31
N ASP A 267 10.08 20.89 -19.51
CA ASP A 267 11.17 20.18 -18.81
C ASP A 267 10.66 19.24 -17.73
N ARG A 268 9.62 19.65 -16.98
CA ARG A 268 9.00 18.78 -15.99
C ARG A 268 8.29 17.61 -16.67
N ALA A 269 7.57 17.86 -17.77
CA ALA A 269 6.91 16.82 -18.55
C ALA A 269 7.89 15.80 -19.12
N ARG A 270 9.02 16.25 -19.69
CA ARG A 270 10.11 15.38 -20.16
C ARG A 270 10.67 14.54 -19.01
N LYS A 271 10.96 15.15 -17.86
CA LYS A 271 11.48 14.45 -16.68
C LYS A 271 10.52 13.37 -16.18
N LEU A 272 9.23 13.68 -16.06
CA LEU A 272 8.22 12.72 -15.62
C LEU A 272 8.07 11.55 -16.60
N LEU A 273 7.95 11.86 -17.90
CA LEU A 273 7.86 10.83 -18.93
C LEU A 273 9.11 9.93 -18.93
N GLY A 274 10.30 10.51 -18.83
CA GLY A 274 11.55 9.77 -18.72
C GLY A 274 11.62 8.84 -17.52
N ALA A 275 11.09 9.27 -16.36
CA ALA A 275 11.02 8.41 -15.17
C ALA A 275 10.04 7.24 -15.33
N GLN A 276 8.97 7.43 -16.11
CA GLN A 276 7.89 6.45 -16.28
C GLN A 276 8.19 5.41 -17.36
N VAL A 277 8.72 5.84 -18.51
CA VAL A 277 8.96 4.94 -19.66
C VAL A 277 10.44 4.73 -20.00
N GLY A 278 11.35 5.41 -19.31
CA GLY A 278 12.77 5.44 -19.62
C GLY A 278 13.12 6.49 -20.69
N SER A 279 14.32 7.08 -20.59
CA SER A 279 14.74 8.23 -21.40
C SER A 279 14.63 7.99 -22.90
N ALA A 280 15.08 6.84 -23.41
CA ALA A 280 15.04 6.55 -24.85
C ALA A 280 13.60 6.46 -25.39
N ALA A 281 12.69 5.86 -24.62
CA ALA A 281 11.29 5.74 -25.00
C ALA A 281 10.53 7.07 -24.87
N ALA A 282 10.95 7.92 -23.93
CA ALA A 282 10.43 9.27 -23.77
C ALA A 282 10.79 10.13 -24.99
N GLU A 283 12.06 10.23 -25.37
CA GLU A 283 12.48 11.08 -26.50
C GLU A 283 11.81 10.69 -27.82
N ARG A 284 11.61 9.38 -28.08
CA ARG A 284 10.83 8.93 -29.25
C ARG A 284 9.39 9.46 -29.25
N ARG A 285 8.71 9.41 -28.10
CA ARG A 285 7.34 9.93 -27.96
C ARG A 285 7.29 11.43 -28.08
N ILE A 286 8.29 12.14 -27.55
CA ILE A 286 8.40 13.59 -27.66
C ILE A 286 8.55 14.01 -29.12
N ALA A 287 9.41 13.33 -29.88
CA ALA A 287 9.57 13.57 -31.32
C ALA A 287 8.27 13.32 -32.09
N GLN A 288 7.53 12.24 -31.77
CA GLN A 288 6.26 11.90 -32.42
C GLN A 288 5.14 12.91 -32.09
N ALA A 289 5.05 13.38 -30.85
CA ALA A 289 4.00 14.29 -30.40
C ALA A 289 4.33 15.77 -30.64
N GLY A 290 5.56 16.10 -31.06
CA GLY A 290 6.04 17.46 -31.28
C GLY A 290 6.33 18.27 -30.00
N SER A 291 5.96 17.78 -28.81
CA SER A 291 6.32 18.41 -27.54
C SER A 291 6.32 17.43 -26.36
N ALA A 292 7.11 17.74 -25.32
CA ALA A 292 7.16 16.94 -24.11
C ALA A 292 5.83 16.94 -23.33
N VAL A 293 5.12 18.07 -23.33
CA VAL A 293 3.82 18.20 -22.67
C VAL A 293 2.78 17.31 -23.35
N ALA A 294 2.69 17.37 -24.69
CA ALA A 294 1.76 16.54 -25.45
C ALA A 294 2.07 15.04 -25.31
N ALA A 295 3.35 14.66 -25.42
CA ALA A 295 3.80 13.27 -25.27
C ALA A 295 3.46 12.70 -23.88
N HIS A 296 3.78 13.45 -22.81
CA HIS A 296 3.48 13.02 -21.44
C HIS A 296 1.97 12.93 -21.21
N ARG A 297 1.18 13.90 -21.71
CA ARG A 297 -0.27 13.89 -21.55
C ARG A 297 -0.93 12.72 -22.26
N SER A 298 -0.60 12.49 -23.54
CA SER A 298 -1.13 11.35 -24.29
C SER A 298 -0.78 10.04 -23.60
N TRP A 299 0.51 9.84 -23.27
CA TRP A 299 0.94 8.61 -22.61
C TRP A 299 0.23 8.38 -21.28
N LEU A 300 0.12 9.41 -20.42
CA LEU A 300 -0.46 9.23 -19.09
C LEU A 300 -1.97 8.97 -19.18
N MET A 301 -2.70 9.69 -20.04
CA MET A 301 -4.14 9.45 -20.21
C MET A 301 -4.42 8.06 -20.76
N ASP A 302 -3.64 7.59 -21.74
CA ASP A 302 -3.76 6.24 -22.28
C ASP A 302 -3.42 5.18 -21.23
N TYR A 303 -2.36 5.41 -20.44
CA TYR A 303 -1.94 4.51 -19.38
C TYR A 303 -3.03 4.40 -18.29
N VAL A 304 -3.53 5.53 -17.79
CA VAL A 304 -4.58 5.59 -16.78
C VAL A 304 -5.86 4.95 -17.30
N GLY A 305 -6.29 5.30 -18.51
CA GLY A 305 -7.49 4.72 -19.14
C GLY A 305 -7.39 3.22 -19.38
N LYS A 306 -6.19 2.66 -19.52
CA LYS A 306 -5.97 1.22 -19.68
C LYS A 306 -5.94 0.46 -18.35
N HIS A 307 -5.39 1.07 -17.30
CA HIS A 307 -5.10 0.35 -16.03
C HIS A 307 -6.10 0.65 -14.92
N VAL A 308 -6.75 1.82 -14.94
CA VAL A 308 -7.72 2.23 -13.91
C VAL A 308 -9.13 2.02 -14.47
N ARG A 309 -9.69 0.84 -14.22
CA ARG A 309 -10.96 0.35 -14.79
C ARG A 309 -11.92 -0.14 -13.69
N PRO A 310 -12.62 0.78 -12.98
CA PRO A 310 -13.53 0.40 -11.89
C PRO A 310 -14.66 -0.54 -12.31
N GLU A 311 -15.10 -0.48 -13.57
CA GLU A 311 -16.14 -1.36 -14.11
C GLU A 311 -15.75 -2.85 -14.13
N ARG A 312 -14.47 -3.19 -13.92
CA ARG A 312 -14.02 -4.57 -13.75
C ARG A 312 -14.30 -5.13 -12.35
N PHE A 313 -14.76 -4.27 -11.45
CA PHE A 313 -14.97 -4.51 -10.03
C PHE A 313 -16.35 -4.01 -9.57
N ALA A 314 -17.25 -3.71 -10.51
CA ALA A 314 -18.61 -3.21 -10.28
C ALA A 314 -19.63 -4.30 -10.66
#